data_AF-A0A7V7VLD6-F1
#
_entry.id   AF-A0A7V7VLD6-F1
#
_cell.length_a   1.000
_cell.length_b   1.000
_cell.length_c   1.000
_cell.angle_alpha   90.00
_cell.angle_beta   90.00
_cell.angle_gamma   90.00
#
_symmetry.space_group_name_H-M   'P 1'
#
loop_
_entity.id
_entity.type
_entity.pdbx_description
1 polymer ?
#
loop_
_entity_poly.entity_id
_entity_poly.type
_entity_poly.pdbx_seq_one_letter_code
_entity_poly.pdbx_strand_id
1 'polypeptide(L)'
;MPITFIHTADWQLGKPFARVSDVAKRSRLQNERFECLKRVAAAIKEHQAAFVLVAGDLFDSPSPLNATVAKACEAIGAMEVPVLVIPGNHDHGGAGSLWEQPFFIRQKEQLAPNLRLLLTPEPVLLDSAIIFPAPLMRRMSLVDPTSWIRSAFDAASFPADLPRIVLAHGSIQGFGAAQDDEDEAPGSPNIIDLSRLPVAEIDYIALGDWHGTKQVGAKAWYSGTPEIDRFPKGDNNNPGNILVVKSGRGQAPLIETLTTSHFRWNELSYKFSEDDSFDAFRTKLAENIGAWGQDSLLRLVLVGNLGIEASRLLQEYLVGLDARLLRIKLEDRVGIAPTEMEIHDLASRPGDPLVATVASQLIAAMAGDTDAGIARIALRELHAACATAL
;
A
#
# COMPACT_ATOMS: atom_id res chain seq x y z
N MET A 1 7.17 -3.17 35.62
CA MET A 1 8.31 -2.72 34.78
C MET A 1 7.79 -2.50 33.37
N PRO A 2 8.35 -1.54 32.59
CA PRO A 2 7.91 -1.35 31.20
C PRO A 2 8.26 -2.58 30.35
N ILE A 3 7.35 -2.94 29.44
CA ILE A 3 7.49 -4.06 28.51
C ILE A 3 7.73 -3.55 27.09
N THR A 4 8.60 -4.22 26.34
CA THR A 4 8.84 -3.96 24.91
C THR A 4 8.09 -4.99 24.06
N PHE A 5 7.39 -4.55 23.03
CA PHE A 5 6.69 -5.42 22.08
C PHE A 5 6.66 -4.78 20.67
N ILE A 6 6.35 -5.58 19.66
CA ILE A 6 6.13 -5.08 18.29
C ILE A 6 4.64 -4.85 18.06
N HIS A 7 4.26 -3.70 17.51
CA HIS A 7 2.95 -3.45 16.93
C HIS A 7 3.08 -3.36 15.40
N THR A 8 2.33 -4.22 14.71
CA THR A 8 2.19 -4.25 13.25
C THR A 8 0.71 -4.49 12.89
N ALA A 9 0.33 -4.26 11.64
CA ALA A 9 -1.02 -4.46 11.13
C ALA A 9 -1.00 -4.72 9.62
N ASP A 10 -2.13 -5.07 9.03
CA ASP A 10 -2.34 -4.99 7.58
C ASP A 10 -1.28 -5.77 6.79
N TRP A 11 -0.98 -7.00 7.22
CA TRP A 11 -0.04 -7.87 6.51
C TRP A 11 -0.56 -8.27 5.14
N GLN A 12 -1.88 -8.29 4.92
CA GLN A 12 -2.52 -8.49 3.61
C GLN A 12 -1.89 -9.67 2.83
N LEU A 13 -1.62 -10.79 3.53
CA LEU A 13 -0.97 -11.94 2.92
C LEU A 13 -1.89 -12.55 1.86
N GLY A 14 -1.32 -12.83 0.68
CA GLY A 14 -2.08 -13.31 -0.47
C GLY A 14 -2.65 -12.22 -1.38
N LYS A 15 -2.31 -10.94 -1.15
CA LYS A 15 -2.72 -9.83 -2.03
C LYS A 15 -2.42 -10.15 -3.51
N PRO A 16 -3.39 -10.01 -4.42
CA PRO A 16 -3.23 -10.49 -5.80
C PRO A 16 -2.32 -9.60 -6.65
N PHE A 17 -2.19 -8.30 -6.34
CA PHE A 17 -1.49 -7.31 -7.18
C PHE A 17 -1.92 -7.38 -8.67
N ALA A 18 -3.22 -7.54 -8.93
CA ALA A 18 -3.78 -7.81 -10.26
C ALA A 18 -3.44 -6.73 -11.32
N ARG A 19 -3.16 -5.50 -10.89
CA ARG A 19 -2.76 -4.36 -11.75
C ARG A 19 -1.29 -4.44 -12.23
N VAL A 20 -0.53 -5.43 -11.79
CA VAL A 20 0.79 -5.78 -12.36
C VAL A 20 0.57 -6.91 -13.34
N SER A 21 0.70 -6.65 -14.64
CA SER A 21 0.40 -7.60 -15.72
C SER A 21 1.39 -8.76 -15.76
N ASP A 22 2.68 -8.48 -15.61
CA ASP A 22 3.77 -9.46 -15.60
C ASP A 22 3.67 -10.37 -14.36
N VAL A 23 3.57 -11.68 -14.61
CA VAL A 23 3.39 -12.72 -13.59
C VAL A 23 4.63 -12.84 -12.68
N ALA A 24 5.83 -12.69 -13.23
CA ALA A 24 7.07 -12.77 -12.45
C ALA A 24 7.19 -11.56 -11.52
N LYS A 25 6.92 -10.34 -12.02
CA LYS A 25 6.90 -9.12 -11.20
C LYS A 25 5.85 -9.20 -10.09
N ARG A 26 4.64 -9.66 -10.42
CA ARG A 26 3.57 -9.90 -9.44
C ARG A 26 3.98 -10.89 -8.35
N SER A 27 4.59 -12.00 -8.72
CA SER A 27 5.07 -13.01 -7.77
C SER A 27 6.13 -12.46 -6.81
N ARG A 28 7.01 -11.55 -7.29
CA ARG A 28 7.99 -10.87 -6.43
C ARG A 28 7.30 -10.02 -5.36
N LEU A 29 6.31 -9.20 -5.74
CA LEU A 29 5.53 -8.38 -4.80
C LEU A 29 4.81 -9.24 -3.74
N GLN A 30 4.23 -10.36 -4.17
CA GLN A 30 3.53 -11.29 -3.28
C GLN A 30 4.48 -11.94 -2.26
N ASN A 31 5.64 -12.42 -2.73
CA ASN A 31 6.62 -13.07 -1.87
C ASN A 31 7.26 -12.10 -0.89
N GLU A 32 7.46 -10.84 -1.27
CA GLU A 32 8.08 -9.84 -0.40
C GLU A 32 7.29 -9.60 0.88
N ARG A 33 5.96 -9.74 0.85
CA ARG A 33 5.14 -9.65 2.07
C ARG A 33 5.50 -10.73 3.09
N PHE A 34 5.93 -11.92 2.65
CA PHE A 34 6.46 -12.97 3.53
C PHE A 34 7.91 -12.71 3.94
N GLU A 35 8.76 -12.23 3.03
CA GLU A 35 10.14 -11.84 3.35
C GLU A 35 10.19 -10.71 4.39
N CYS A 36 9.24 -9.78 4.33
CA CYS A 36 9.04 -8.73 5.32
C CYS A 36 8.87 -9.29 6.73
N LEU A 37 8.21 -10.44 6.91
CA LEU A 37 8.04 -11.07 8.22
C LEU A 37 9.37 -11.55 8.82
N LYS A 38 10.37 -11.86 7.98
CA LYS A 38 11.74 -12.16 8.47
C LYS A 38 12.41 -10.91 9.04
N ARG A 39 12.16 -9.73 8.46
CA ARG A 39 12.63 -8.45 9.00
C ARG A 39 11.93 -8.11 10.31
N VAL A 40 10.62 -8.39 10.42
CA VAL A 40 9.90 -8.32 11.69
C VAL A 40 10.53 -9.25 12.72
N ALA A 41 10.84 -10.50 12.36
CA ALA A 41 11.50 -11.45 13.25
C ALA A 41 12.91 -10.99 13.69
N ALA A 42 13.66 -10.34 12.81
CA ALA A 42 14.94 -9.72 13.18
C ALA A 42 14.75 -8.59 14.20
N ALA A 43 13.77 -7.71 14.00
CA ALA A 43 13.45 -6.64 14.93
C ALA A 43 13.01 -7.15 16.31
N ILE A 44 12.26 -8.27 16.35
CA ILE A 44 11.91 -8.93 17.63
C ILE A 44 13.17 -9.29 18.41
N LYS A 45 14.17 -9.89 17.75
CA LYS A 45 15.43 -10.30 18.37
C LYS A 45 16.28 -9.11 18.80
N GLU A 46 16.41 -8.10 17.94
CA GLU A 46 17.18 -6.89 18.17
C GLU A 46 16.66 -6.10 19.38
N HIS A 47 15.34 -5.91 19.47
CA HIS A 47 14.73 -5.12 20.54
C HIS A 47 14.28 -5.96 21.75
N GLN A 48 14.56 -7.27 21.74
CA GLN A 48 14.13 -8.22 22.77
C GLN A 48 12.62 -8.10 23.06
N ALA A 49 11.82 -7.99 22.00
CA ALA A 49 10.39 -7.81 22.10
C ALA A 49 9.75 -9.06 22.74
N ALA A 50 8.91 -8.87 23.75
CA ALA A 50 8.30 -9.95 24.50
C ALA A 50 7.16 -10.65 23.74
N PHE A 51 6.52 -9.94 22.81
CA PHE A 51 5.45 -10.45 21.95
C PHE A 51 5.25 -9.51 20.75
N VAL A 52 4.43 -9.97 19.80
CA VAL A 52 3.96 -9.19 18.65
C VAL A 52 2.45 -9.03 18.74
N LEU A 53 1.96 -7.82 18.51
CA LEU A 53 0.54 -7.54 18.29
C LEU A 53 0.31 -7.26 16.81
N VAL A 54 -0.59 -8.02 16.18
CA VAL A 54 -1.06 -7.79 14.81
C VAL A 54 -2.49 -7.27 14.86
N ALA A 55 -2.66 -5.99 14.52
CA ALA A 55 -3.93 -5.28 14.61
C ALA A 55 -4.80 -5.48 13.36
N GLY A 56 -5.13 -6.73 13.03
CA GLY A 56 -6.03 -7.06 11.93
C GLY A 56 -5.37 -7.23 10.57
N ASP A 57 -6.15 -7.77 9.64
CA ASP A 57 -5.81 -8.00 8.24
C ASP A 57 -4.48 -8.73 8.04
N LEU A 58 -4.38 -9.91 8.66
CA LEU A 58 -3.31 -10.86 8.41
C LEU A 58 -3.34 -11.33 6.95
N PHE A 59 -4.53 -11.61 6.43
CA PHE A 59 -4.78 -12.04 5.05
C PHE A 59 -5.60 -10.99 4.27
N ASP A 60 -5.31 -10.85 2.97
CA ASP A 60 -6.00 -9.91 2.06
C ASP A 60 -7.39 -10.39 1.62
N SER A 61 -7.78 -11.61 1.99
CA SER A 61 -9.03 -12.23 1.57
C SER A 61 -9.61 -13.10 2.70
N PRO A 62 -10.94 -13.20 2.81
CA PRO A 62 -11.59 -14.11 3.76
C PRO A 62 -11.39 -15.59 3.39
N SER A 63 -10.91 -15.86 2.17
CA SER A 63 -10.65 -17.19 1.65
C SER A 63 -9.24 -17.24 1.05
N PRO A 64 -8.17 -17.15 1.87
CA PRO A 64 -6.80 -17.25 1.38
C PRO A 64 -6.51 -18.67 0.87
N LEU A 65 -5.58 -18.79 -0.07
CA LEU A 65 -5.12 -20.10 -0.54
C LEU A 65 -4.44 -20.86 0.60
N ASN A 66 -4.59 -22.19 0.63
CA ASN A 66 -3.93 -23.06 1.61
C ASN A 66 -2.40 -22.86 1.66
N ALA A 67 -1.76 -22.64 0.51
CA ALA A 67 -0.33 -22.35 0.45
C ALA A 67 0.03 -21.03 1.15
N THR A 68 -0.83 -20.01 1.05
CA THR A 68 -0.68 -18.73 1.74
C THR A 68 -0.79 -18.92 3.26
N VAL A 69 -1.77 -19.71 3.70
CA VAL A 69 -1.97 -20.04 5.12
C VAL A 69 -0.78 -20.80 5.70
N ALA A 70 -0.29 -21.82 4.99
CA ALA A 70 0.87 -22.62 5.42
C ALA A 70 2.12 -21.73 5.57
N LYS A 71 2.44 -20.93 4.54
CA LYS A 71 3.57 -19.98 4.59
C LYS A 71 3.44 -18.95 5.71
N ALA A 72 2.22 -18.46 5.97
CA ALA A 72 1.97 -17.52 7.06
C ALA A 72 2.27 -18.18 8.41
N CYS A 73 1.80 -19.41 8.62
CA CYS A 73 2.07 -20.16 9.85
C CYS A 73 3.57 -20.45 10.02
N GLU A 74 4.29 -20.86 8.96
CA GLU A 74 5.75 -21.05 9.02
C GLU A 74 6.49 -19.77 9.43
N ALA A 75 6.14 -18.64 8.81
CA ALA A 75 6.75 -17.35 9.10
C ALA A 75 6.48 -16.88 10.54
N ILE A 76 5.25 -17.08 11.03
CA ILE A 76 4.88 -16.75 12.42
C ILE A 76 5.59 -17.68 13.41
N GLY A 77 5.65 -18.99 13.12
CA GLY A 77 6.37 -19.96 13.94
C GLY A 77 7.83 -19.59 14.15
N ALA A 78 8.49 -19.09 13.11
CA ALA A 78 9.89 -18.67 13.15
C ALA A 78 10.17 -17.41 14.00
N MET A 79 9.14 -16.70 14.46
CA MET A 79 9.31 -15.52 15.33
C MET A 79 9.66 -15.88 16.77
N GLU A 80 9.39 -17.11 17.22
CA GLU A 80 9.76 -17.68 18.54
C GLU A 80 9.21 -16.94 19.78
N VAL A 81 8.44 -15.86 19.60
CA VAL A 81 7.70 -15.14 20.65
C VAL A 81 6.19 -15.26 20.41
N PRO A 82 5.34 -15.02 21.43
CA PRO A 82 3.89 -14.97 21.22
C PRO A 82 3.50 -13.94 20.17
N VAL A 83 2.67 -14.34 19.21
CA VAL A 83 2.09 -13.45 18.20
C VAL A 83 0.58 -13.43 18.41
N LEU A 84 0.07 -12.30 18.88
CA LEU A 84 -1.35 -12.10 19.18
C LEU A 84 -2.00 -11.34 18.03
N VAL A 85 -3.04 -11.94 17.45
CA VAL A 85 -3.70 -11.42 16.25
C VAL A 85 -5.19 -11.26 16.52
N ILE A 86 -5.74 -10.09 16.20
CA ILE A 86 -7.18 -9.92 16.01
C ILE A 86 -7.51 -10.01 14.51
N PRO A 87 -8.68 -10.52 14.12
CA PRO A 87 -9.21 -10.35 12.77
C PRO A 87 -9.53 -8.89 12.41
N GLY A 88 -9.25 -8.52 11.16
CA GLY A 88 -9.65 -7.26 10.54
C GLY A 88 -10.88 -7.41 9.63
N ASN A 89 -11.06 -6.50 8.68
CA ASN A 89 -12.20 -6.51 7.77
C ASN A 89 -12.03 -7.49 6.61
N HIS A 90 -10.79 -7.73 6.14
CA HIS A 90 -10.50 -8.69 5.05
C HIS A 90 -10.57 -10.13 5.53
N ASP A 91 -10.17 -10.40 6.76
CA ASP A 91 -10.11 -11.73 7.36
C ASP A 91 -11.00 -11.87 8.60
N HIS A 92 -12.16 -11.21 8.62
CA HIS A 92 -13.05 -11.16 9.79
C HIS A 92 -13.34 -12.52 10.47
N GLY A 93 -13.48 -12.50 11.80
CA GLY A 93 -13.63 -13.66 12.69
C GLY A 93 -15.03 -14.30 12.77
N GLY A 94 -15.89 -14.07 11.78
CA GLY A 94 -17.28 -14.53 11.81
C GLY A 94 -17.41 -16.06 11.68
N ALA A 95 -18.60 -16.59 11.98
CA ALA A 95 -18.90 -18.01 11.78
C ALA A 95 -18.62 -18.44 10.32
N GLY A 96 -17.93 -19.56 10.14
CA GLY A 96 -17.49 -20.04 8.84
C GLY A 96 -16.26 -19.33 8.24
N SER A 97 -15.65 -18.40 8.98
CA SER A 97 -14.42 -17.71 8.56
C SER A 97 -13.23 -18.65 8.41
N LEU A 98 -12.14 -18.15 7.82
CA LEU A 98 -10.90 -18.90 7.61
C LEU A 98 -10.35 -19.49 8.93
N TRP A 99 -10.57 -18.82 10.06
CA TRP A 99 -10.01 -19.19 11.36
C TRP A 99 -10.61 -20.46 11.94
N GLU A 100 -11.84 -20.80 11.54
CA GLU A 100 -12.54 -22.03 11.94
C GLU A 100 -12.26 -23.19 10.97
N GLN A 101 -11.57 -22.94 9.85
CA GLN A 101 -11.33 -23.96 8.84
C GLN A 101 -10.36 -25.04 9.35
N PRO A 102 -10.67 -26.34 9.16
CA PRO A 102 -9.81 -27.43 9.64
C PRO A 102 -8.37 -27.37 9.12
N PHE A 103 -8.17 -26.84 7.90
CA PHE A 103 -6.84 -26.65 7.34
C PHE A 103 -6.04 -25.62 8.14
N PHE A 104 -6.63 -24.44 8.40
CA PHE A 104 -5.98 -23.39 9.18
C PHE A 104 -5.61 -23.88 10.58
N ILE A 105 -6.56 -24.50 11.30
CA ILE A 105 -6.36 -25.02 12.65
C ILE A 105 -5.15 -25.98 12.68
N ARG A 106 -5.10 -26.94 11.76
CA ARG A 106 -3.99 -27.90 11.67
C ARG A 106 -2.66 -27.23 11.39
N GLN A 107 -2.60 -26.29 10.43
CA GLN A 107 -1.36 -25.59 10.09
C GLN A 107 -0.87 -24.73 11.26
N LYS A 108 -1.78 -24.03 11.93
CA LYS A 108 -1.47 -23.25 13.12
C LYS A 108 -0.88 -24.15 14.22
N GLU A 109 -1.52 -25.26 14.55
CA GLU A 109 -1.04 -26.18 15.60
C GLU A 109 0.35 -26.76 15.29
N GLN A 110 0.61 -27.07 14.02
CA GLN A 110 1.86 -27.71 13.59
C GLN A 110 3.01 -26.71 13.41
N LEU A 111 2.74 -25.53 12.87
CA LEU A 111 3.76 -24.61 12.35
C LEU A 111 3.84 -23.31 13.16
N ALA A 112 2.75 -22.89 13.79
CA ALA A 112 2.66 -21.62 14.53
C ALA A 112 2.05 -21.81 15.93
N PRO A 113 2.62 -22.66 16.81
CA PRO A 113 2.09 -22.85 18.16
C PRO A 113 2.13 -21.56 19.00
N ASN A 114 2.99 -20.61 18.64
CA ASN A 114 3.09 -19.27 19.23
C ASN A 114 2.02 -18.28 18.73
N LEU A 115 1.23 -18.63 17.71
CA LEU A 115 0.11 -17.81 17.24
C LEU A 115 -1.08 -17.93 18.19
N ARG A 116 -1.56 -16.78 18.69
CA ARG A 116 -2.76 -16.65 19.50
C ARG A 116 -3.79 -15.79 18.77
N LEU A 117 -4.85 -16.42 18.28
CA LEU A 117 -5.98 -15.71 17.70
C LEU A 117 -6.91 -15.22 18.81
N LEU A 118 -7.20 -13.93 18.81
CA LEU A 118 -8.08 -13.28 19.75
C LEU A 118 -9.42 -13.04 19.07
N LEU A 119 -10.29 -14.04 19.08
CA LEU A 119 -11.61 -14.01 18.43
C LEU A 119 -12.74 -13.53 19.35
N THR A 120 -12.45 -13.36 20.64
CA THR A 120 -13.44 -12.97 21.65
C THR A 120 -13.10 -11.59 22.22
N PRO A 121 -14.11 -10.72 22.46
CA PRO A 121 -13.93 -9.42 23.09
C PRO A 121 -13.81 -9.59 24.61
N GLU A 122 -12.73 -10.22 25.06
CA GLU A 122 -12.45 -10.44 26.48
C GLU A 122 -10.99 -10.12 26.82
N PRO A 123 -10.68 -9.68 28.06
CA PRO A 123 -9.32 -9.32 28.44
C PRO A 123 -8.40 -10.55 28.42
N VAL A 124 -7.24 -10.39 27.81
CA VAL A 124 -6.22 -11.44 27.72
C VAL A 124 -5.05 -11.08 28.63
N LEU A 125 -4.89 -11.84 29.70
CA LEU A 125 -3.79 -11.67 30.65
C LEU A 125 -2.54 -12.37 30.12
N LEU A 126 -1.45 -11.60 30.01
CA LEU A 126 -0.09 -12.08 29.83
C LEU A 126 0.67 -11.83 31.14
N ASP A 127 1.81 -12.49 31.31
CA ASP A 127 2.67 -12.26 32.48
C ASP A 127 3.19 -10.81 32.56
N SER A 128 3.19 -10.10 31.43
CA SER A 128 3.81 -8.78 31.27
C SER A 128 2.85 -7.66 30.85
N ALA A 129 1.60 -7.97 30.49
CA ALA A 129 0.62 -7.00 29.99
C ALA A 129 -0.81 -7.56 30.02
N ILE A 130 -1.79 -6.68 29.90
CA ILE A 130 -3.20 -7.06 29.68
C ILE A 130 -3.61 -6.51 28.31
N ILE A 131 -4.04 -7.41 27.43
CA ILE A 131 -4.51 -7.06 26.08
C ILE A 131 -6.03 -6.99 26.10
N PHE A 132 -6.58 -5.91 25.53
CA PHE A 132 -8.00 -5.70 25.31
C PHE A 132 -8.28 -5.78 23.81
N PRO A 133 -8.53 -6.99 23.26
CA PRO A 133 -8.75 -7.20 21.84
C PRO A 133 -10.14 -6.73 21.39
N ALA A 134 -10.21 -6.06 20.26
CA ALA A 134 -11.45 -5.64 19.61
C ALA A 134 -11.52 -6.25 18.20
N PRO A 135 -11.71 -7.58 18.10
CA PRO A 135 -11.70 -8.28 16.82
C PRO A 135 -12.96 -8.00 16.00
N LEU A 136 -12.81 -7.88 14.68
CA LEU A 136 -13.95 -7.75 13.78
C LEU A 136 -14.55 -9.12 13.46
N MET A 137 -15.81 -9.33 13.84
CA MET A 137 -16.56 -10.57 13.54
C MET A 137 -17.25 -10.55 12.19
N ARG A 138 -17.27 -9.39 11.53
CA ARG A 138 -17.88 -9.14 10.23
C ARG A 138 -17.02 -8.15 9.48
N ARG A 139 -17.01 -8.23 8.15
CA ARG A 139 -16.30 -7.27 7.28
C ARG A 139 -16.66 -5.81 7.59
N MET A 140 -17.94 -5.55 7.87
CA MET A 140 -18.44 -4.21 8.22
C MET A 140 -19.31 -4.28 9.47
N SER A 141 -19.04 -3.39 10.40
CA SER A 141 -19.80 -3.16 11.63
C SER A 141 -20.12 -1.67 11.77
N LEU A 142 -21.35 -1.39 12.21
CA LEU A 142 -21.79 -0.05 12.62
C LEU A 142 -21.58 0.19 14.12
N VAL A 143 -21.26 -0.88 14.86
CA VAL A 143 -20.96 -0.81 16.29
C VAL A 143 -19.46 -0.62 16.45
N ASP A 144 -19.08 0.36 17.27
CA ASP A 144 -17.71 0.59 17.72
C ASP A 144 -17.13 -0.72 18.30
N PRO A 145 -16.10 -1.32 17.67
CA PRO A 145 -15.57 -2.62 18.08
C PRO A 145 -14.91 -2.57 19.46
N THR A 146 -14.50 -1.37 19.92
CA THR A 146 -13.91 -1.17 21.25
C THR A 146 -14.96 -1.01 22.37
N SER A 147 -16.24 -1.05 22.01
CA SER A 147 -17.33 -0.69 22.93
C SER A 147 -17.40 -1.53 24.20
N TRP A 148 -17.04 -2.80 24.12
CA TRP A 148 -17.03 -3.74 25.24
C TRP A 148 -15.99 -3.38 26.32
N ILE A 149 -14.91 -2.70 25.93
CA ILE A 149 -13.80 -2.36 26.82
C ILE A 149 -14.28 -1.44 27.94
N ARG A 150 -15.21 -0.52 27.64
CA ARG A 150 -15.84 0.35 28.65
C ARG A 150 -16.50 -0.48 29.74
N SER A 151 -17.37 -1.41 29.33
CA SER A 151 -18.08 -2.31 30.24
C SER A 151 -17.13 -3.22 31.03
N ALA A 152 -15.99 -3.61 30.44
CA ALA A 152 -14.99 -4.43 31.12
C ALA A 152 -14.33 -3.67 32.30
N PHE A 153 -14.06 -2.37 32.16
CA PHE A 153 -13.54 -1.55 33.24
C PHE A 153 -14.59 -1.24 34.33
N ASP A 154 -15.87 -1.23 33.99
CA ASP A 154 -16.95 -1.09 34.99
C ASP A 154 -17.17 -2.37 35.81
N ALA A 155 -16.97 -3.54 35.19
CA ALA A 155 -17.35 -4.83 35.76
C ALA A 155 -16.22 -5.58 36.50
N ALA A 156 -14.96 -5.26 36.23
CA ALA A 156 -13.82 -6.04 36.71
C ALA A 156 -12.67 -5.16 37.23
N SER A 157 -11.90 -5.74 38.15
CA SER A 157 -10.60 -5.20 38.56
C SER A 157 -9.48 -5.97 37.86
N PHE A 158 -8.46 -5.23 37.43
CA PHE A 158 -7.29 -5.78 36.73
C PHE A 158 -6.04 -5.66 37.61
N PRO A 159 -5.03 -6.54 37.44
CA PRO A 159 -3.70 -6.35 38.02
C PRO A 159 -3.23 -4.89 37.90
N ALA A 160 -2.81 -4.31 39.01
CA ALA A 160 -2.59 -2.88 39.12
C ALA A 160 -1.27 -2.41 38.49
N ASP A 161 -0.34 -3.33 38.25
CA ASP A 161 1.04 -3.08 37.82
C ASP A 161 1.32 -3.43 36.36
N LEU A 162 0.38 -4.12 35.69
CA LEU A 162 0.52 -4.51 34.29
C LEU A 162 0.03 -3.41 33.35
N PRO A 163 0.78 -3.10 32.27
CA PRO A 163 0.33 -2.18 31.25
C PRO A 163 -0.89 -2.73 30.51
N ARG A 164 -1.83 -1.84 30.18
CA ARG A 164 -3.10 -2.16 29.53
C ARG A 164 -3.10 -1.67 28.10
N ILE A 165 -3.21 -2.61 27.17
CA ILE A 165 -3.03 -2.36 25.74
C ILE A 165 -4.32 -2.71 25.01
N VAL A 166 -4.90 -1.73 24.31
CA VAL A 166 -6.01 -1.99 23.38
C VAL A 166 -5.42 -2.45 22.05
N LEU A 167 -6.01 -3.49 21.47
CA LEU A 167 -5.69 -3.99 20.14
C LEU A 167 -6.97 -3.96 19.30
N ALA A 168 -7.05 -3.08 18.31
CA ALA A 168 -8.28 -2.86 17.55
C ALA A 168 -7.99 -2.63 16.05
N HIS A 169 -8.98 -2.90 15.21
CA HIS A 169 -8.89 -2.70 13.77
C HIS A 169 -10.10 -1.91 13.28
N GLY A 170 -9.85 -0.80 12.59
CA GLY A 170 -10.88 0.09 12.07
C GLY A 170 -10.44 1.55 12.03
N SER A 171 -11.20 2.34 11.28
CA SER A 171 -10.98 3.78 11.09
C SER A 171 -11.42 4.59 12.32
N ILE A 172 -10.74 5.69 12.65
CA ILE A 172 -11.19 6.61 13.71
C ILE A 172 -12.05 7.75 13.17
N GLN A 173 -12.95 8.27 14.01
CA GLN A 173 -13.80 9.40 13.66
C GLN A 173 -12.98 10.69 13.41
N GLY A 174 -13.29 11.43 12.34
CA GLY A 174 -12.61 12.69 11.97
C GLY A 174 -11.37 12.52 11.10
N PHE A 175 -10.91 11.29 10.89
CA PHE A 175 -9.99 10.93 9.83
C PHE A 175 -10.77 10.49 8.59
N GLY A 176 -10.98 11.44 7.68
CA GLY A 176 -11.34 11.07 6.32
C GLY A 176 -10.09 10.51 5.64
N ALA A 177 -10.06 9.20 5.39
CA ALA A 177 -9.38 8.76 4.19
C ALA A 177 -10.03 9.54 3.05
N ALA A 178 -9.28 10.49 2.45
CA ALA A 178 -9.74 11.14 1.24
C ALA A 178 -10.11 10.01 0.27
N GLN A 179 -11.40 9.96 -0.05
CA GLN A 179 -12.02 8.98 -0.91
C GLN A 179 -11.39 9.11 -2.29
N ASP A 180 -10.37 8.30 -2.54
CA ASP A 180 -9.74 8.13 -3.86
C ASP A 180 -9.15 6.72 -3.98
N ASP A 181 -9.71 5.75 -3.25
CA ASP A 181 -9.46 4.34 -3.52
C ASP A 181 -10.46 3.90 -4.59
N GLU A 182 -9.93 3.63 -5.79
CA GLU A 182 -10.65 2.81 -6.77
C GLU A 182 -10.92 1.38 -6.24
N ASP A 183 -10.26 0.97 -5.14
CA ASP A 183 -10.29 -0.39 -4.58
C ASP A 183 -11.13 -0.52 -3.28
N GLU A 184 -11.66 0.56 -2.69
CA GLU A 184 -12.45 0.52 -1.44
C GLU A 184 -13.87 1.06 -1.66
N ALA A 185 -14.86 0.35 -1.08
CA ALA A 185 -16.27 0.71 -1.18
C ALA A 185 -16.58 2.02 -0.41
N PRO A 186 -17.56 2.83 -0.85
CA PRO A 186 -17.84 4.13 -0.23
C PRO A 186 -18.31 4.02 1.23
N GLY A 187 -17.59 4.74 2.12
CA GLY A 187 -17.81 4.86 3.57
C GLY A 187 -16.77 4.07 4.36
N SER A 188 -16.21 4.64 5.43
CA SER A 188 -15.30 3.93 6.34
C SER A 188 -16.13 3.12 7.35
N PRO A 189 -16.37 1.80 7.15
CA PRO A 189 -17.00 0.98 8.18
C PRO A 189 -16.08 0.83 9.39
N ASN A 190 -16.58 0.20 10.46
CA ASN A 190 -15.75 -0.17 11.62
C ASN A 190 -15.17 1.03 12.38
N ILE A 191 -15.97 2.09 12.57
CA ILE A 191 -15.52 3.31 13.25
C ILE A 191 -15.19 3.06 14.72
N ILE A 192 -14.00 3.50 15.13
CA ILE A 192 -13.52 3.51 16.52
C ILE A 192 -13.60 4.93 17.07
N ASP A 193 -14.30 5.10 18.19
CA ASP A 193 -14.38 6.36 18.91
C ASP A 193 -13.40 6.36 20.11
N LEU A 194 -12.20 6.87 19.86
CA LEU A 194 -11.14 6.95 20.87
C LEU A 194 -11.54 7.79 22.09
N SER A 195 -12.44 8.76 21.93
CA SER A 195 -12.87 9.64 23.02
C SER A 195 -13.69 8.91 24.08
N ARG A 196 -14.24 7.74 23.74
CA ARG A 196 -15.06 6.92 24.63
C ARG A 196 -14.25 5.86 25.38
N LEU A 197 -12.98 5.66 25.05
CA LEU A 197 -12.12 4.74 25.78
C LEU A 197 -11.69 5.35 27.12
N PRO A 198 -11.53 4.54 28.19
CA PRO A 198 -11.00 5.01 29.47
C PRO A 198 -9.49 5.27 29.38
N VAL A 199 -9.10 6.35 28.69
CA VAL A 199 -7.69 6.66 28.32
C VAL A 199 -6.73 6.84 29.50
N ALA A 200 -7.25 7.10 30.71
CA ALA A 200 -6.47 7.13 31.94
C ALA A 200 -6.03 5.73 32.41
N GLU A 201 -6.85 4.72 32.12
CA GLU A 201 -6.59 3.33 32.49
C GLU A 201 -5.81 2.55 31.42
N ILE A 202 -5.77 3.07 30.19
CA ILE A 202 -5.10 2.47 29.03
C ILE A 202 -3.71 3.08 28.84
N ASP A 203 -2.71 2.25 28.58
CA ASP A 203 -1.31 2.68 28.43
C ASP A 203 -0.88 2.73 26.95
N TYR A 204 -1.51 1.95 26.07
CA TYR A 204 -1.28 1.99 24.62
C TYR A 204 -2.49 1.49 23.83
N ILE A 205 -2.71 2.04 22.63
CA ILE A 205 -3.77 1.64 21.69
C ILE A 205 -3.12 1.32 20.34
N ALA A 206 -3.07 0.03 20.02
CA ALA A 206 -2.59 -0.51 18.76
C ALA A 206 -3.75 -0.59 17.76
N LEU A 207 -3.66 0.18 16.66
CA LEU A 207 -4.66 0.24 15.60
C LEU A 207 -4.10 -0.31 14.27
N GLY A 208 -4.95 -1.00 13.51
CA GLY A 208 -4.78 -1.29 12.07
C GLY A 208 -6.02 -0.85 11.27
N ASP A 209 -6.02 -1.05 9.94
CA ASP A 209 -6.98 -0.57 8.89
C ASP A 209 -6.37 0.57 8.04
N TRP A 210 -5.48 1.37 8.65
CA TRP A 210 -4.75 2.42 7.95
C TRP A 210 -3.34 1.94 7.58
N HIS A 211 -3.04 1.86 6.28
CA HIS A 211 -1.76 1.32 5.78
C HIS A 211 -0.54 2.23 6.04
N GLY A 212 -0.74 3.42 6.59
CA GLY A 212 0.33 4.32 6.96
C GLY A 212 0.74 4.25 8.43
N THR A 213 1.94 4.71 8.78
CA THR A 213 2.33 4.87 10.18
C THR A 213 1.88 6.24 10.68
N LYS A 214 1.01 6.27 11.69
CA LYS A 214 0.46 7.54 12.19
C LYS A 214 0.09 7.51 13.66
N GLN A 215 0.53 8.54 14.39
CA GLN A 215 -0.02 8.85 15.70
C GLN A 215 -1.35 9.58 15.55
N VAL A 216 -2.39 9.06 16.18
CA VAL A 216 -3.75 9.61 16.09
C VAL A 216 -4.35 9.96 17.45
N GLY A 217 -3.59 9.75 18.52
CA GLY A 217 -3.89 10.22 19.86
C GLY A 217 -2.66 10.13 20.74
N ALA A 218 -2.77 10.59 21.99
CA ALA A 218 -1.64 10.59 22.92
C ALA A 218 -0.99 9.20 23.10
N LYS A 219 -1.79 8.13 23.02
CA LYS A 219 -1.36 6.74 23.18
C LYS A 219 -1.81 5.83 22.02
N ALA A 220 -2.36 6.42 20.95
CA ALA A 220 -3.02 5.68 19.87
C ALA A 220 -2.26 5.82 18.55
N TRP A 221 -1.96 4.68 17.94
CA TRP A 221 -1.10 4.59 16.77
C TRP A 221 -1.65 3.60 15.76
N TYR A 222 -1.66 4.00 14.51
CA TYR A 222 -1.63 3.07 13.37
C TYR A 222 -0.18 2.73 13.06
N SER A 223 0.16 1.44 13.03
CA SER A 223 1.50 0.99 12.63
C SER A 223 1.70 1.09 11.12
N GLY A 224 0.64 0.83 10.35
CA GLY A 224 0.69 0.74 8.89
C GLY A 224 0.96 -0.67 8.39
N THR A 225 0.94 -0.84 7.07
CA THR A 225 1.38 -2.08 6.43
C THR A 225 2.92 -2.17 6.52
N PRO A 226 3.49 -3.33 6.89
CA PRO A 226 4.93 -3.48 7.04
C PRO A 226 5.67 -3.54 5.68
N GLU A 227 5.00 -4.01 4.62
CA GLU A 227 5.46 -3.91 3.23
C GLU A 227 4.46 -3.06 2.44
N ILE A 228 4.94 -2.09 1.67
CA ILE A 228 4.07 -1.15 0.95
C ILE A 228 3.33 -1.90 -0.18
N ASP A 229 2.01 -1.71 -0.27
CA ASP A 229 1.15 -2.42 -1.22
C ASP A 229 0.37 -1.53 -2.19
N ARG A 230 0.48 -0.21 -2.02
CA ARG A 230 -0.13 0.82 -2.87
C ARG A 230 0.69 2.10 -2.86
N PHE A 231 0.51 2.93 -3.89
CA PHE A 231 1.08 4.28 -3.90
C PHE A 231 0.54 5.07 -2.71
N PRO A 232 1.41 5.67 -1.87
CA PRO A 232 0.99 6.43 -0.70
C PRO A 232 0.05 7.58 -1.10
N LYS A 233 -0.98 7.82 -0.29
CA LYS A 233 -1.93 8.93 -0.51
C LYS A 233 -1.71 10.04 0.49
N GLY A 234 -1.49 11.23 -0.05
CA GLY A 234 -1.27 12.44 0.76
C GLY A 234 0.08 12.45 1.47
N ASP A 235 0.47 13.64 1.86
CA ASP A 235 1.70 13.86 2.60
C ASP A 235 1.58 13.20 3.98
N ASN A 236 2.62 12.48 4.39
CA ASN A 236 2.73 11.80 5.69
C ASN A 236 1.94 10.50 5.86
N ASN A 237 1.52 9.81 4.79
CA ASN A 237 1.01 8.43 4.94
C ASN A 237 2.09 7.51 5.57
N ASN A 238 3.36 7.67 5.21
CA ASN A 238 4.49 6.94 5.80
C ASN A 238 4.26 5.41 5.99
N PRO A 239 3.86 4.65 4.95
CA PRO A 239 3.69 3.19 5.05
C PRO A 239 5.03 2.46 5.07
N GLY A 240 5.00 1.14 5.27
CA GLY A 240 6.20 0.31 5.17
C GLY A 240 6.97 0.14 6.47
N ASN A 241 6.29 0.31 7.61
CA ASN A 241 6.92 0.26 8.92
C ASN A 241 6.21 -0.69 9.88
N ILE A 242 6.90 -0.98 10.98
CA ILE A 242 6.35 -1.51 12.22
C ILE A 242 6.72 -0.57 13.38
N LEU A 243 6.07 -0.74 14.52
CA LEU A 243 6.37 0.03 15.72
C LEU A 243 6.97 -0.88 16.80
N VAL A 244 8.14 -0.52 17.31
CA VAL A 244 8.65 -1.03 18.59
C VAL A 244 8.07 -0.15 19.68
N VAL A 245 7.34 -0.77 20.60
CA VAL A 245 6.61 -0.07 21.65
C VAL A 245 7.15 -0.50 22.99
N LYS A 246 7.58 0.48 23.80
CA LYS A 246 7.88 0.27 25.21
C LYS A 246 6.81 0.92 26.07
N SER A 247 6.03 0.12 26.78
CA SER A 247 4.89 0.58 27.57
C SER A 247 4.98 0.11 29.01
N GLY A 248 4.69 1.01 29.95
CA GLY A 248 4.60 0.70 31.38
C GLY A 248 3.31 1.27 31.95
N ARG A 249 2.76 0.63 32.98
CA ARG A 249 1.52 1.08 33.60
C ARG A 249 1.63 2.53 34.07
N GLY A 250 0.70 3.38 33.61
CA GLY A 250 0.62 4.80 33.97
C GLY A 250 1.68 5.69 33.32
N GLN A 251 2.50 5.14 32.40
CA GLN A 251 3.58 5.87 31.74
C GLN A 251 3.20 6.17 30.28
N ALA A 252 3.73 7.27 29.73
CA ALA A 252 3.62 7.52 28.30
C ALA A 252 4.43 6.45 27.54
N PRO A 253 3.87 5.81 26.51
CA PRO A 253 4.58 4.81 25.74
C PRO A 253 5.71 5.46 24.93
N LEU A 254 6.85 4.78 24.84
CA LEU A 254 7.93 5.14 23.92
C LEU A 254 7.76 4.36 22.64
N ILE A 255 7.79 5.06 21.51
CA ILE A 255 7.51 4.51 20.19
C ILE A 255 8.74 4.75 19.31
N GLU A 256 9.26 3.66 18.76
CA GLU A 256 10.28 3.68 17.72
C GLU A 256 9.67 3.10 16.45
N THR A 257 9.76 3.86 15.35
CA THR A 257 9.28 3.41 14.04
C THR A 257 10.43 2.75 13.31
N LEU A 258 10.23 1.50 12.88
CA LEU A 258 11.22 0.75 12.10
C LEU A 258 10.69 0.50 10.71
N THR A 259 11.45 0.90 9.70
CA THR A 259 11.14 0.60 8.30
C THR A 259 11.42 -0.85 7.98
N THR A 260 10.39 -1.54 7.48
CA THR A 260 10.45 -2.94 7.05
C THR A 260 10.19 -3.11 5.56
N SER A 261 9.77 -2.05 4.85
CA SER A 261 9.52 -2.14 3.42
C SER A 261 10.79 -2.34 2.60
N HIS A 262 10.73 -3.23 1.61
CA HIS A 262 11.78 -3.41 0.61
C HIS A 262 11.50 -2.59 -0.64
N PHE A 263 10.29 -2.70 -1.21
CA PHE A 263 9.97 -2.03 -2.47
C PHE A 263 9.67 -0.55 -2.29
N ARG A 264 10.11 0.25 -3.27
CA ARG A 264 9.87 1.70 -3.30
C ARG A 264 8.72 2.04 -4.22
N TRP A 265 7.75 2.80 -3.72
CA TRP A 265 6.58 3.27 -4.47
C TRP A 265 6.72 4.77 -4.69
N ASN A 266 7.30 5.13 -5.83
CA ASN A 266 7.68 6.50 -6.14
C ASN A 266 6.59 7.21 -6.95
N GLU A 267 6.52 8.53 -6.84
CA GLU A 267 5.68 9.38 -7.66
C GLU A 267 6.53 10.46 -8.34
N LEU A 268 6.27 10.68 -9.63
CA LEU A 268 6.86 11.78 -10.38
C LEU A 268 5.80 12.43 -11.24
N SER A 269 5.72 13.76 -11.16
CA SER A 269 4.98 14.57 -12.13
C SER A 269 5.95 15.37 -12.99
N TYR A 270 5.70 15.40 -14.29
CA TYR A 270 6.46 16.20 -15.25
C TYR A 270 5.53 16.93 -16.20
N LYS A 271 5.78 18.23 -16.39
CA LYS A 271 5.07 19.08 -17.34
C LYS A 271 6.01 19.43 -18.48
N PHE A 272 5.67 19.01 -19.69
CA PHE A 272 6.36 19.44 -20.91
C PHE A 272 5.92 20.86 -21.29
N SER A 273 6.87 21.78 -21.38
CA SER A 273 6.69 23.09 -22.00
C SER A 273 7.10 23.06 -23.49
N GLU A 274 6.73 24.09 -24.26
CA GLU A 274 6.99 24.15 -25.71
C GLU A 274 8.49 24.12 -26.05
N ASP A 275 9.35 24.61 -25.14
CA ASP A 275 10.81 24.61 -25.28
C ASP A 275 11.49 23.40 -24.61
N ASP A 276 10.74 22.57 -23.87
CA ASP A 276 11.33 21.41 -23.21
C ASP A 276 11.63 20.31 -24.22
N SER A 277 12.90 19.87 -24.25
CA SER A 277 13.26 18.65 -24.96
C SER A 277 12.85 17.43 -24.15
N PHE A 278 12.40 16.38 -24.85
CA PHE A 278 12.24 15.04 -24.28
C PHE A 278 13.50 14.58 -23.51
N ASP A 279 14.68 15.05 -23.90
CA ASP A 279 15.95 14.74 -23.23
C ASP A 279 16.04 15.26 -21.79
N ALA A 280 15.44 16.41 -21.47
CA ALA A 280 15.40 16.93 -20.11
C ALA A 280 14.58 16.02 -19.19
N PHE A 281 13.40 15.59 -19.66
CA PHE A 281 12.57 14.59 -18.97
C PHE A 281 13.33 13.28 -18.79
N ARG A 282 13.94 12.76 -19.86
CA ARG A 282 14.69 11.50 -19.86
C ARG A 282 15.84 11.53 -18.84
N THR A 283 16.60 12.63 -18.80
CA THR A 283 17.71 12.81 -17.86
C THR A 283 17.20 12.81 -16.43
N LYS A 284 16.19 13.63 -16.13
CA LYS A 284 15.59 13.71 -14.80
C LYS A 284 15.05 12.37 -14.32
N LEU A 285 14.36 11.63 -15.19
CA LEU A 285 13.80 10.33 -14.82
C LEU A 285 14.89 9.26 -14.66
N ALA A 286 15.95 9.29 -15.48
CA ALA A 286 17.08 8.37 -15.34
C ALA A 286 17.84 8.56 -14.02
N GLU A 287 18.06 9.82 -13.59
CA GLU A 287 18.67 10.15 -12.29
C GLU A 287 17.84 9.60 -11.12
N ASN A 288 16.52 9.82 -11.17
CA ASN A 288 15.60 9.31 -10.15
C ASN A 288 15.61 7.78 -10.08
N ILE A 289 15.49 7.10 -11.22
CA ILE A 289 15.52 5.63 -11.27
C ILE A 289 16.88 5.09 -10.79
N GLY A 290 17.98 5.76 -11.12
CA GLY A 290 19.31 5.43 -10.61
C GLY A 290 19.38 5.46 -9.09
N ALA A 291 18.74 6.47 -8.47
CA ALA A 291 18.65 6.59 -7.01
C ALA A 291 17.65 5.58 -6.39
N TRP A 292 16.57 5.25 -7.09
CA TRP A 292 15.53 4.34 -6.58
C TRP A 292 15.91 2.86 -6.67
N GLY A 293 16.68 2.47 -7.70
CA GLY A 293 17.01 1.07 -7.99
C GLY A 293 15.90 0.33 -8.75
N GLN A 294 16.20 -0.90 -9.18
CA GLN A 294 15.32 -1.71 -10.05
C GLN A 294 14.09 -2.30 -9.32
N ASP A 295 14.09 -2.24 -7.99
CA ASP A 295 13.03 -2.75 -7.11
C ASP A 295 12.01 -1.65 -6.79
N SER A 296 11.57 -0.95 -7.83
CA SER A 296 10.75 0.25 -7.71
C SER A 296 9.50 0.18 -8.58
N LEU A 297 8.43 0.75 -8.05
CA LEU A 297 7.19 1.07 -8.75
C LEU A 297 7.13 2.58 -8.92
N LEU A 298 6.54 3.03 -10.02
CA LEU A 298 6.45 4.45 -10.35
C LEU A 298 5.01 4.82 -10.73
N ARG A 299 4.45 5.81 -10.04
CA ARG A 299 3.31 6.57 -10.55
C ARG A 299 3.87 7.77 -11.31
N LEU A 300 3.59 7.83 -12.60
CA LEU A 300 4.12 8.86 -13.49
C LEU A 300 2.95 9.68 -14.05
N VAL A 301 2.94 10.98 -13.76
CA VAL A 301 1.94 11.92 -14.28
C VAL A 301 2.61 12.84 -15.29
N LEU A 302 2.21 12.75 -16.55
CA LEU A 302 2.75 13.55 -17.65
C LEU A 302 1.67 14.50 -18.17
N VAL A 303 2.01 15.78 -18.31
CA VAL A 303 1.10 16.81 -18.84
C VAL A 303 1.86 17.75 -19.78
N GLY A 304 1.15 18.50 -20.61
CA GLY A 304 1.74 19.47 -21.54
C GLY A 304 1.63 19.02 -22.99
N ASN A 305 2.53 19.49 -23.85
CA ASN A 305 2.55 19.13 -25.27
C ASN A 305 3.96 18.76 -25.72
N LEU A 306 4.06 17.90 -26.73
CA LEU A 306 5.32 17.54 -27.40
C LEU A 306 5.15 17.57 -28.92
N GLY A 307 6.26 17.86 -29.62
CA GLY A 307 6.39 17.62 -31.06
C GLY A 307 6.19 16.14 -31.41
N ILE A 308 6.04 15.85 -32.69
CA ILE A 308 5.75 14.50 -33.19
C ILE A 308 6.88 13.53 -32.82
N GLU A 309 8.13 13.91 -33.09
CA GLU A 309 9.29 13.05 -32.84
C GLU A 309 9.55 12.85 -31.36
N ALA A 310 9.43 13.92 -30.56
CA ALA A 310 9.56 13.83 -29.11
C ALA A 310 8.46 12.95 -28.48
N SER A 311 7.23 13.00 -29.00
CA SER A 311 6.14 12.11 -28.58
C SER A 311 6.45 10.64 -28.89
N ARG A 312 7.00 10.35 -30.08
CA ARG A 312 7.44 9.00 -30.46
C ARG A 312 8.52 8.47 -29.51
N LEU A 313 9.57 9.27 -29.26
CA LEU A 313 10.66 8.93 -28.35
C LEU A 313 10.17 8.70 -26.90
N LEU A 314 9.20 9.50 -26.45
CA LEU A 314 8.56 9.30 -25.14
C LEU A 314 7.88 7.92 -25.05
N GLN A 315 7.10 7.54 -26.06
CA GLN A 315 6.42 6.23 -26.07
C GLN A 315 7.41 5.06 -26.05
N GLU A 316 8.47 5.13 -26.85
CA GLU A 316 9.52 4.11 -26.84
C GLU A 316 10.22 4.00 -25.49
N TYR A 317 10.49 5.14 -24.86
CA TYR A 317 11.11 5.17 -23.55
C TYR A 317 10.19 4.60 -22.46
N LEU A 318 8.89 4.91 -22.50
CA LEU A 318 7.89 4.36 -21.58
C LEU A 318 7.81 2.83 -21.68
N VAL A 319 7.89 2.25 -22.88
CA VAL A 319 7.96 0.78 -23.07
C VAL A 319 9.21 0.20 -22.39
N GLY A 320 10.37 0.83 -22.59
CA GLY A 320 11.62 0.41 -21.93
C GLY A 320 11.57 0.53 -20.41
N LEU A 321 10.89 1.56 -19.89
CA LEU A 321 10.68 1.73 -18.45
C LEU A 321 9.75 0.68 -17.88
N ASP A 322 8.64 0.36 -18.55
CA ASP A 322 7.70 -0.67 -18.09
C ASP A 322 8.37 -2.03 -18.03
N ALA A 323 9.26 -2.35 -18.98
CA ALA A 323 10.07 -3.57 -18.94
C ALA A 323 11.01 -3.61 -17.72
N ARG A 324 11.64 -2.49 -17.35
CA ARG A 324 12.64 -2.40 -16.28
C ARG A 324 12.05 -2.35 -14.86
N LEU A 325 11.01 -1.54 -14.65
CA LEU A 325 10.41 -1.33 -13.33
C LEU A 325 9.44 -2.45 -12.97
N LEU A 326 9.08 -2.56 -11.69
CA LEU A 326 8.08 -3.53 -11.24
C LEU A 326 6.67 -3.19 -11.75
N ARG A 327 6.37 -1.89 -11.86
CA ARG A 327 5.13 -1.37 -12.45
C ARG A 327 5.28 0.13 -12.73
N ILE A 328 4.66 0.57 -13.83
CA ILE A 328 4.36 1.98 -14.05
C ILE A 328 2.85 2.18 -14.00
N LYS A 329 2.38 3.07 -13.14
CA LYS A 329 1.03 3.65 -13.19
C LYS A 329 1.15 4.98 -13.94
N LEU A 330 0.87 4.96 -15.24
CA LEU A 330 0.97 6.13 -16.10
C LEU A 330 -0.35 6.89 -16.15
N GLU A 331 -0.29 8.19 -15.90
CA GLU A 331 -1.34 9.16 -16.20
C GLU A 331 -0.78 10.12 -17.26
N ASP A 332 -0.94 9.74 -18.52
CA ASP A 332 -0.45 10.50 -19.67
C ASP A 332 -1.54 11.43 -20.21
N ARG A 333 -1.33 12.73 -20.07
CA ARG A 333 -2.17 13.81 -20.62
C ARG A 333 -1.35 14.71 -21.54
N VAL A 334 -0.30 14.18 -22.17
CA VAL A 334 0.54 14.92 -23.11
C VAL A 334 -0.16 14.99 -24.47
N GLY A 335 -0.36 16.20 -24.98
CA GLY A 335 -0.83 16.45 -26.32
C GLY A 335 0.29 16.38 -27.36
N ILE A 336 -0.08 16.06 -28.61
CA ILE A 336 0.84 16.19 -29.75
C ILE A 336 0.60 17.57 -30.38
N ALA A 337 1.63 18.41 -30.36
CA ALA A 337 1.68 19.72 -30.99
C ALA A 337 2.89 19.75 -31.94
N PRO A 338 2.69 19.44 -33.24
CA PRO A 338 3.77 19.44 -34.21
C PRO A 338 4.51 20.77 -34.25
N THR A 339 5.84 20.72 -34.29
CA THR A 339 6.65 21.93 -34.46
C THR A 339 6.51 22.47 -35.89
N GLU A 340 6.84 23.75 -36.10
CA GLU A 340 6.83 24.34 -37.44
C GLU A 340 7.74 23.58 -38.42
N MET A 341 8.87 23.08 -37.93
CA MET A 341 9.81 22.28 -38.71
C MET A 341 9.20 20.94 -39.12
N GLU A 342 8.58 20.21 -38.18
CA GLU A 342 7.91 18.93 -38.48
C GLU A 342 6.74 19.10 -39.47
N ILE A 343 5.98 20.19 -39.33
CA ILE A 343 4.92 20.54 -40.28
C ILE A 343 5.50 20.77 -41.67
N HIS A 344 6.57 21.58 -41.76
CA HIS A 344 7.22 21.87 -43.04
C HIS A 344 7.78 20.60 -43.70
N ASP A 345 8.49 19.78 -42.93
CA ASP A 345 9.14 18.56 -43.41
C ASP A 345 8.15 17.50 -43.88
N LEU A 346 6.95 17.43 -43.30
CA LEU A 346 5.89 16.52 -43.74
C LEU A 346 5.12 17.08 -44.94
N ALA A 347 4.73 18.36 -44.90
CA ALA A 347 3.89 18.97 -45.92
C ALA A 347 4.65 19.31 -47.22
N SER A 348 5.97 19.46 -47.15
CA SER A 348 6.81 19.92 -48.26
C SER A 348 7.83 18.87 -48.72
N ARG A 349 7.50 17.57 -48.66
CA ARG A 349 8.39 16.49 -49.16
C ARG A 349 8.41 16.44 -50.70
N PRO A 350 9.51 16.82 -51.37
CA PRO A 350 9.56 16.83 -52.84
C PRO A 350 9.60 15.42 -53.44
N GLY A 351 10.13 14.45 -52.69
CA GLY A 351 10.28 13.06 -53.13
C GLY A 351 9.06 12.16 -52.86
N ASP A 352 8.05 12.64 -52.14
CA ASP A 352 6.88 11.83 -51.76
C ASP A 352 5.59 12.69 -51.71
N PRO A 353 4.95 12.95 -52.87
CA PRO A 353 3.77 13.81 -52.96
C PRO A 353 2.54 13.24 -52.23
N LEU A 354 2.47 11.92 -52.08
CA LEU A 354 1.36 11.26 -51.38
C LEU A 354 1.44 11.55 -49.89
N VAL A 355 2.61 11.38 -49.28
CA VAL A 355 2.85 11.73 -47.88
C VAL A 355 2.53 13.21 -47.63
N ALA A 356 3.01 14.12 -48.48
CA ALA A 356 2.73 15.55 -48.36
C ALA A 356 1.23 15.89 -48.37
N THR A 357 0.48 15.21 -49.24
CA THR A 357 -0.98 15.38 -49.34
C THR A 357 -1.68 14.87 -48.09
N VAL A 358 -1.33 13.67 -47.62
CA VAL A 358 -1.93 13.06 -46.42
C VAL A 358 -1.59 13.88 -45.18
N ALA A 359 -0.34 14.30 -45.02
CA ALA A 359 0.08 15.16 -43.91
C ALA A 359 -0.72 16.46 -43.86
N SER A 360 -0.88 17.14 -45.01
CA SER A 360 -1.67 18.38 -45.10
C SER A 360 -3.13 18.19 -44.69
N GLN A 361 -3.74 17.07 -45.08
CA GLN A 361 -5.12 16.73 -44.68
C GLN A 361 -5.24 16.46 -43.17
N LEU A 362 -4.28 15.71 -42.61
CA LEU A 362 -4.23 15.41 -41.18
C LEU A 362 -4.03 16.68 -40.34
N ILE A 363 -3.12 17.58 -40.77
CA ILE A 363 -2.89 18.87 -40.12
C ILE A 363 -4.16 19.72 -40.14
N ALA A 364 -4.88 19.78 -41.26
CA ALA A 364 -6.15 20.51 -41.33
C ALA A 364 -7.22 19.89 -40.40
N ALA A 365 -7.29 18.57 -40.32
CA ALA A 365 -8.23 17.85 -39.44
C ALA A 365 -7.93 18.06 -37.95
N MET A 366 -6.67 18.33 -37.57
CA MET A 366 -6.29 18.64 -36.19
C MET A 366 -6.87 19.96 -35.66
N ALA A 367 -7.26 20.88 -36.55
CA ALA A 367 -7.89 22.15 -36.19
C ALA A 367 -9.43 22.04 -36.03
N GLY A 368 -10.03 20.91 -36.42
CA GLY A 368 -11.46 20.63 -36.24
C GLY A 368 -11.77 19.97 -34.89
N ASP A 369 -13.04 19.90 -34.51
CA ASP A 369 -13.45 19.41 -33.18
C ASP A 369 -13.74 17.89 -33.17
N THR A 370 -14.21 17.33 -34.28
CA THR A 370 -14.80 15.98 -34.30
C THR A 370 -13.78 14.84 -34.40
N ASP A 371 -12.56 15.08 -34.91
CA ASP A 371 -11.56 14.03 -35.19
C ASP A 371 -10.09 14.41 -34.83
N ALA A 372 -9.88 15.54 -34.13
CA ALA A 372 -8.53 16.06 -33.89
C ALA A 372 -7.59 15.07 -33.18
N GLY A 373 -8.10 14.27 -32.24
CA GLY A 373 -7.30 13.27 -31.53
C GLY A 373 -6.80 12.15 -32.44
N ILE A 374 -7.65 11.65 -33.33
CA ILE A 374 -7.30 10.61 -34.30
C ILE A 374 -6.31 11.18 -35.32
N ALA A 375 -6.53 12.40 -35.80
CA ALA A 375 -5.63 13.08 -36.73
C ALA A 375 -4.21 13.25 -36.15
N ARG A 376 -4.09 13.61 -34.86
CA ARG A 376 -2.79 13.69 -34.17
C ARG A 376 -2.06 12.35 -34.11
N ILE A 377 -2.77 11.27 -33.78
CA ILE A 377 -2.18 9.91 -33.74
C ILE A 377 -1.74 9.51 -35.15
N ALA A 378 -2.60 9.68 -36.16
CA ALA A 378 -2.28 9.33 -37.53
C ALA A 378 -1.07 10.13 -38.08
N LEU A 379 -0.96 11.41 -37.75
CA LEU A 379 0.18 12.24 -38.16
C LEU A 379 1.49 11.76 -37.51
N ARG A 380 1.44 11.29 -36.25
CA ARG A 380 2.59 10.67 -35.57
C ARG A 380 3.03 9.37 -36.25
N GLU A 381 2.09 8.49 -36.58
CA GLU A 381 2.41 7.23 -37.27
C GLU A 381 2.97 7.48 -38.68
N LEU A 382 2.43 8.47 -39.41
CA LEU A 382 2.93 8.88 -40.72
C LEU A 382 4.39 9.37 -40.63
N HIS A 383 4.68 10.25 -39.66
CA HIS A 383 6.03 10.75 -39.43
C HIS A 383 7.02 9.61 -39.12
N ALA A 384 6.63 8.66 -38.26
CA ALA A 384 7.46 7.50 -37.92
C ALA A 384 7.79 6.65 -39.16
N ALA A 385 6.79 6.37 -40.01
CA ALA A 385 7.00 5.62 -41.25
C ALA A 385 7.99 6.31 -42.21
N CYS A 386 7.90 7.64 -42.30
CA CYS A 386 8.81 8.44 -43.13
C CYS A 386 10.24 8.50 -42.59
N ALA A 387 10.43 8.43 -41.26
CA ALA A 387 11.74 8.42 -40.63
C ALA A 387 12.47 7.07 -40.81
N THR A 388 11.74 5.95 -40.86
CA THR A 388 12.31 4.61 -41.07
C THR A 388 12.63 4.25 -42.52
N ALA A 389 12.16 5.05 -43.49
CA ALA A 389 12.34 4.81 -44.92
C ALA A 389 13.62 5.45 -45.51
N LEU A 390 14.38 6.16 -44.69
CA LEU A 390 15.72 6.69 -44.95
C LEU A 390 16.78 5.75 -44.38
#